data_AF-A0A8T0J4T5-F1
#
_entry.id   AF-A0A8T0J4T5-F1
#
_cell.length_a   1.000
_cell.length_b   1.000
_cell.length_c   1.000
_cell.angle_alpha   90.00
_cell.angle_beta   90.00
_cell.angle_gamma   90.00
#
_symmetry.space_group_name_H-M   'P 1'
#
loop_
_entity.id
_entity.type
_entity.pdbx_description
1 polymer ?
#
loop_
_entity_poly.entity_id
_entity_poly.type
_entity_poly.pdbx_seq_one_letter_code
_entity_poly.pdbx_strand_id
1 'polypeptide(L)'
;MGLGRMQGTAATKVKYKLKKAEGTAEKRGGRRGPGSVWGSGTAGTLCAIATIYGVGGPSWVSLWRLGFLASFCTKLSDTMGSEIGKAFGKTTYLVTTMTVVPRGTDGAVSVVGTFAGVVASVFLALIGCIISMTDMSGAVICVMAAQVANLCESFIGAALQDEKGSEWITNDVSNIFNISIGATLAILASLLIG
;
A
#
# COMPACT_ATOMS: atom_id res chain seq x y z
N MET A 1 -35.07 13.30 4.00
CA MET A 1 -33.94 13.85 3.22
C MET A 1 -32.77 12.90 3.35
N GLY A 2 -32.49 12.14 2.29
CA GLY A 2 -31.38 11.18 2.24
C GLY A 2 -30.44 11.54 1.11
N LEU A 3 -29.18 11.84 1.43
CA LEU A 3 -28.08 11.91 0.46
C LEU A 3 -26.79 11.54 1.18
N GLY A 4 -26.30 10.34 0.92
CA GLY A 4 -25.06 9.82 1.50
C GLY A 4 -24.75 8.38 1.10
N ARG A 5 -25.21 7.92 -0.08
CA ARG A 5 -24.99 6.54 -0.55
C ARG A 5 -24.53 6.51 -2.01
N MET A 6 -23.28 6.85 -2.25
CA MET A 6 -22.49 6.49 -3.45
C MET A 6 -21.03 6.65 -2.99
N GLN A 7 -20.12 5.68 -3.03
CA GLN A 7 -19.81 4.73 -4.08
C GLN A 7 -19.17 3.48 -3.46
N GLY A 8 -19.91 2.37 -3.46
CA GLY A 8 -19.38 1.03 -3.17
C GLY A 8 -19.78 0.15 -4.33
N THR A 9 -18.99 0.21 -5.40
CA THR A 9 -19.23 -0.43 -6.69
C THR A 9 -19.38 -1.95 -6.54
N ALA A 10 -20.09 -2.57 -7.49
CA ALA A 10 -20.46 -3.99 -7.54
C ALA A 10 -19.33 -4.99 -7.17
N ALA A 11 -18.06 -4.59 -7.34
CA ALA A 11 -16.87 -5.30 -6.88
C ALA A 11 -16.91 -5.71 -5.40
N THR A 12 -17.47 -4.89 -4.51
CA THR A 12 -17.59 -5.22 -3.08
C THR A 12 -18.56 -6.37 -2.84
N LYS A 13 -19.65 -6.44 -3.62
CA LYS A 13 -20.63 -7.53 -3.52
C LYS A 13 -20.09 -8.84 -4.09
N VAL A 14 -19.30 -8.76 -5.17
CA VAL A 14 -18.69 -9.94 -5.81
C VAL A 14 -17.56 -10.50 -4.93
N LYS A 15 -16.67 -9.66 -4.40
CA LYS A 15 -15.63 -10.08 -3.43
C LYS A 15 -16.22 -10.67 -2.15
N TYR A 16 -17.33 -10.13 -1.65
CA TYR A 16 -17.98 -10.66 -0.46
C TYR A 16 -18.56 -12.07 -0.69
N LYS A 17 -19.15 -12.32 -1.87
CA LYS A 17 -19.68 -13.65 -2.20
C LYS A 17 -18.57 -14.70 -2.38
N LEU A 18 -17.44 -14.34 -3.01
CA LEU A 18 -16.27 -15.20 -3.15
C LEU A 18 -15.60 -15.50 -1.80
N LYS A 19 -15.32 -14.47 -0.99
CA LYS A 19 -14.70 -14.63 0.34
C LYS A 19 -15.59 -15.38 1.34
N LYS A 20 -16.92 -15.32 1.18
CA LYS A 20 -17.88 -16.06 2.02
C LYS A 20 -17.97 -17.54 1.66
N ALA A 21 -17.69 -17.91 0.40
CA ALA A 21 -17.63 -19.30 -0.03
C ALA A 21 -16.33 -20.00 0.43
N GLU A 22 -15.24 -19.24 0.57
CA GLU A 22 -13.92 -19.76 0.99
C GLU A 22 -13.69 -19.75 2.51
N GLY A 23 -14.69 -19.36 3.32
CA GLY A 23 -14.55 -19.31 4.79
C GLY A 23 -13.63 -18.18 5.30
N THR A 24 -13.06 -17.37 4.42
CA THR A 24 -12.15 -16.24 4.70
C THR A 24 -12.87 -14.89 4.75
N ALA A 25 -14.17 -14.90 5.03
CA ALA A 25 -14.95 -13.68 5.15
C ALA A 25 -14.62 -12.92 6.45
N GLU A 26 -14.04 -11.73 6.31
CA GLU A 26 -13.90 -10.75 7.38
C GLU A 26 -15.24 -10.58 8.11
N LYS A 27 -15.25 -10.76 9.45
CA LYS A 27 -16.45 -10.75 10.32
C LYS A 27 -17.28 -9.44 10.25
N ARG A 28 -16.77 -8.38 9.60
CA ARG A 28 -17.42 -7.07 9.40
C ARG A 28 -18.16 -6.90 8.07
N GLY A 29 -18.48 -7.98 7.36
CA GLY A 29 -19.42 -7.90 6.23
C GLY A 29 -18.90 -7.08 5.04
N GLY A 30 -17.58 -6.92 4.89
CA GLY A 30 -16.99 -6.07 3.86
C GLY A 30 -17.28 -4.56 3.99
N ARG A 31 -17.76 -4.10 5.15
CA ARG A 31 -17.93 -2.66 5.43
C ARG A 31 -16.61 -2.07 5.93
N ARG A 32 -15.85 -1.48 5.01
CA ARG A 32 -14.80 -0.50 5.33
C ARG A 32 -15.46 0.72 5.97
N GLY A 33 -15.11 1.03 7.22
CA GLY A 33 -15.57 2.25 7.88
C GLY A 33 -14.94 3.49 7.23
N PRO A 34 -15.52 4.70 7.39
CA PRO A 34 -14.98 5.94 6.82
C PRO A 34 -13.50 6.19 7.17
N GLY A 35 -13.02 5.69 8.31
CA GLY A 35 -11.61 5.81 8.73
C GLY A 35 -10.60 5.14 7.79
N SER A 36 -10.99 4.10 7.05
CA SER A 36 -10.12 3.40 6.08
C SER A 36 -9.73 4.26 4.88
N VAL A 37 -10.66 5.13 4.43
CA VAL A 37 -10.49 6.03 3.28
C VAL A 37 -9.63 7.23 3.67
N TRP A 38 -9.76 7.68 4.91
CA TRP A 38 -8.95 8.77 5.44
C TRP A 38 -7.52 8.31 5.69
N GLY A 39 -7.35 7.12 6.29
CA GLY A 39 -6.04 6.59 6.61
C GLY A 39 -5.11 6.35 5.42
N SER A 40 -5.57 5.64 4.40
CA SER A 40 -4.71 5.27 3.27
C SER A 40 -4.38 6.45 2.33
N GLY A 41 -5.13 7.56 2.43
CA GLY A 41 -4.86 8.79 1.71
C GLY A 41 -4.12 9.86 2.51
N THR A 42 -3.95 9.72 3.83
CA THR A 42 -3.41 10.81 4.68
C THR A 42 -2.00 11.20 4.30
N ALA A 43 -1.08 10.24 4.18
CA ALA A 43 0.32 10.54 3.87
C ALA A 43 0.46 11.27 2.52
N GLY A 44 -0.23 10.79 1.48
CA GLY A 44 -0.31 11.46 0.19
C GLY A 44 -0.97 12.84 0.30
N THR A 45 -2.11 12.95 0.97
CA THR A 45 -2.84 14.21 1.14
C THR A 45 -2.00 15.25 1.89
N LEU A 46 -1.29 14.86 2.94
CA LEU A 46 -0.38 15.73 3.68
C LEU A 46 0.78 16.20 2.80
N CYS A 47 1.37 15.30 2.01
CA CYS A 47 2.41 15.67 1.05
C CYS A 47 1.86 16.64 -0.02
N ALA A 48 0.65 16.41 -0.53
CA ALA A 48 0.01 17.29 -1.51
C ALA A 48 -0.28 18.68 -0.91
N ILE A 49 -0.81 18.73 0.31
CA ILE A 49 -1.04 19.99 1.06
C ILE A 49 0.30 20.72 1.27
N ALA A 50 1.34 20.02 1.74
CA ALA A 50 2.66 20.61 1.95
C ALA A 50 3.28 21.15 0.65
N THR A 51 3.03 20.48 -0.48
CA THR A 51 3.42 20.94 -1.82
C THR A 51 2.70 22.25 -2.19
N ILE A 52 1.38 22.32 -1.98
CA ILE A 52 0.56 23.49 -2.32
C ILE A 52 0.95 24.71 -1.48
N TYR A 53 1.18 24.53 -0.18
CA TYR A 53 1.56 25.60 0.74
C TYR A 53 3.06 25.91 0.74
N GLY A 54 3.88 25.16 -0.02
CA GLY A 54 5.32 25.40 -0.10
C GLY A 54 6.05 25.23 1.23
N VAL A 55 5.60 24.31 2.09
CA VAL A 55 6.16 24.10 3.43
C VAL A 55 7.64 23.74 3.32
N GLY A 56 8.51 24.53 3.95
CA GLY A 56 9.97 24.36 3.90
C GLY A 56 10.66 25.04 2.71
N GLY A 57 9.91 25.72 1.83
CA GLY A 57 10.45 26.47 0.69
C GLY A 57 10.57 25.65 -0.61
N PRO A 58 11.06 26.27 -1.70
CA PRO A 58 11.04 25.69 -3.04
C PRO A 58 11.74 24.32 -3.17
N SER A 59 12.83 24.12 -2.43
CA SER A 59 13.58 22.84 -2.43
C SER A 59 12.79 21.69 -1.81
N TRP A 60 11.89 21.98 -0.87
CA TRP A 60 11.06 20.97 -0.21
C TRP A 60 9.85 20.58 -1.04
N VAL A 61 9.36 21.46 -1.92
CA VAL A 61 8.23 21.16 -2.82
C VAL A 61 8.49 19.92 -3.67
N SER A 62 9.72 19.76 -4.18
CA SER A 62 10.12 18.57 -4.94
C SER A 62 10.10 17.30 -4.09
N LEU A 63 10.52 17.38 -2.83
CA LEU A 63 10.48 16.26 -1.88
C LEU A 63 9.04 15.88 -1.53
N TRP A 64 8.15 16.85 -1.34
CA TRP A 64 6.74 16.58 -1.07
C TRP A 64 6.04 15.94 -2.27
N ARG A 65 6.36 16.35 -3.50
CA ARG A 65 5.88 15.68 -4.73
C ARG A 65 6.37 14.23 -4.81
N LEU A 66 7.63 13.99 -4.45
CA LEU A 66 8.21 12.66 -4.40
C LEU A 66 7.52 11.77 -3.36
N GLY A 67 7.32 12.29 -2.14
CA GLY A 67 6.60 11.59 -1.08
C GLY A 67 5.15 11.28 -1.46
N PHE A 68 4.47 12.22 -2.14
CA PHE A 68 3.17 11.97 -2.73
C PHE A 68 3.20 10.82 -3.73
N LEU A 69 4.12 10.84 -4.73
CA LEU A 69 4.23 9.76 -5.71
C LEU A 69 4.51 8.40 -5.06
N ALA A 70 5.46 8.37 -4.13
CA ALA A 70 5.86 7.17 -3.40
C ALA A 70 4.69 6.58 -2.59
N SER A 71 3.86 7.41 -1.98
CA SER A 71 2.67 6.98 -1.25
C SER A 71 1.70 6.19 -2.15
N PHE A 72 1.44 6.70 -3.36
CA PHE A 72 0.59 6.03 -4.33
C PHE A 72 1.25 4.79 -4.94
N CYS A 73 2.56 4.84 -5.22
CA CYS A 73 3.31 3.68 -5.72
C CYS A 73 3.27 2.53 -4.70
N THR A 74 3.46 2.85 -3.42
CA THR A 74 3.37 1.90 -2.31
C THR A 74 1.99 1.28 -2.26
N LYS A 75 0.93 2.10 -2.25
CA LYS A 75 -0.42 1.58 -2.14
C LYS A 75 -0.83 0.71 -3.33
N LEU A 76 -0.47 1.13 -4.53
CA LEU A 76 -0.76 0.39 -5.74
C LEU A 76 0.01 -0.93 -5.77
N SER A 77 1.28 -0.92 -5.37
CA SER A 77 2.12 -2.13 -5.29
C SER A 77 1.58 -3.13 -4.27
N ASP A 78 1.22 -2.69 -3.06
CA ASP A 78 0.58 -3.54 -2.05
C ASP A 78 -0.72 -4.16 -2.58
N THR A 79 -1.58 -3.34 -3.18
CA THR A 79 -2.88 -3.79 -3.67
C THR A 79 -2.72 -4.79 -4.80
N MET A 80 -1.90 -4.50 -5.80
CA MET A 80 -1.68 -5.41 -6.92
C MET A 80 -0.95 -6.67 -6.47
N GLY A 81 0.03 -6.56 -5.57
CA GLY A 81 0.78 -7.71 -5.09
C GLY A 81 -0.08 -8.67 -4.27
N SER A 82 -0.95 -8.15 -3.41
CA SER A 82 -1.84 -8.99 -2.60
C SER A 82 -2.99 -9.60 -3.43
N GLU A 83 -3.59 -8.85 -4.36
CA GLU A 83 -4.69 -9.35 -5.19
C GLU A 83 -4.20 -10.37 -6.23
N ILE A 84 -3.13 -10.07 -6.95
CA ILE A 84 -2.53 -10.99 -7.93
C ILE A 84 -1.88 -12.18 -7.22
N GLY A 85 -1.25 -11.96 -6.07
CA GLY A 85 -0.69 -13.04 -5.25
C GLY A 85 -1.76 -14.02 -4.77
N LYS A 86 -2.92 -13.54 -4.30
CA LYS A 86 -4.02 -14.41 -3.88
C LYS A 86 -4.64 -15.17 -5.06
N ALA A 87 -4.83 -14.49 -6.20
CA ALA A 87 -5.42 -15.09 -7.40
C ALA A 87 -4.51 -16.13 -8.07
N PHE A 88 -3.23 -15.80 -8.26
CA PHE A 88 -2.32 -16.56 -9.13
C PHE A 88 -1.10 -17.16 -8.39
N GLY A 89 -0.81 -16.74 -7.16
CA GLY A 89 0.34 -17.21 -6.40
C GLY A 89 0.18 -18.66 -5.93
N LYS A 90 0.77 -19.62 -6.65
CA LYS A 90 0.70 -21.06 -6.31
C LYS A 90 1.27 -21.37 -4.93
N THR A 91 2.35 -20.70 -4.56
CA THR A 91 3.05 -20.87 -3.29
C THR A 91 3.24 -19.51 -2.62
N THR A 92 2.88 -19.44 -1.35
CA THR A 92 3.02 -18.29 -0.47
C THR A 92 3.96 -18.62 0.67
N TYR A 93 4.81 -17.68 1.05
CA TYR A 93 5.83 -17.82 2.06
C TYR A 93 5.62 -16.78 3.17
N LEU A 94 5.89 -17.16 4.40
CA LEU A 94 5.93 -16.20 5.49
C LEU A 94 7.28 -15.48 5.49
N VAL A 95 7.27 -14.15 5.54
CA VAL A 95 8.51 -13.35 5.37
C VAL A 95 9.52 -13.57 6.51
N THR A 96 9.03 -13.89 7.72
CA THR A 96 9.88 -14.10 8.90
C THR A 96 10.58 -15.46 8.92
N THR A 97 9.87 -16.53 8.58
CA THR A 97 10.36 -17.92 8.69
C THR A 97 10.69 -18.57 7.35
N MET A 98 10.34 -17.92 6.23
CA MET A 98 10.41 -18.47 4.87
C MET A 98 9.68 -19.81 4.70
N THR A 99 8.75 -20.14 5.59
CA THR A 99 7.95 -21.36 5.52
C THR A 99 6.77 -21.19 4.57
N VAL A 100 6.40 -22.27 3.88
CA VAL A 100 5.21 -22.27 3.02
C VAL A 100 3.97 -22.21 3.89
N VAL A 101 3.13 -21.20 3.66
CA VAL A 101 1.87 -20.97 4.40
C VAL A 101 0.69 -20.93 3.43
N PRO A 102 -0.54 -21.21 3.89
CA PRO A 102 -1.74 -21.09 3.06
C PRO A 102 -1.91 -19.68 2.47
N ARG A 103 -2.60 -19.60 1.33
CA ARG A 103 -2.92 -18.31 0.72
C ARG A 103 -3.85 -17.51 1.63
N GLY A 104 -3.60 -16.21 1.72
CA GLY A 104 -4.41 -15.31 2.55
C GLY A 104 -4.01 -15.27 4.02
N THR A 105 -2.95 -15.98 4.41
CA THR A 105 -2.25 -15.77 5.68
C THR A 105 -1.69 -14.34 5.76
N ASP A 106 -1.86 -13.69 6.91
CA ASP A 106 -1.31 -12.35 7.15
C ASP A 106 0.22 -12.37 7.10
N GLY A 107 0.80 -11.38 6.42
CA GLY A 107 2.25 -11.32 6.18
C GLY A 107 2.79 -12.32 5.15
N ALA A 108 1.92 -13.12 4.51
CA ALA A 108 2.35 -14.04 3.48
C ALA A 108 2.60 -13.34 2.14
N VAL A 109 3.74 -13.63 1.52
CA VAL A 109 4.14 -13.10 0.22
C VAL A 109 4.24 -14.21 -0.82
N SER A 110 3.98 -13.89 -2.09
CA SER A 110 4.18 -14.81 -3.21
C SER A 110 5.02 -14.15 -4.27
N VAL A 111 5.84 -14.93 -4.98
CA VAL A 111 6.70 -14.42 -6.05
C VAL A 111 5.90 -13.69 -7.14
N VAL A 112 4.76 -14.27 -7.54
CA VAL A 112 3.87 -13.69 -8.56
C VAL A 112 3.26 -12.38 -8.07
N GLY A 113 2.85 -12.32 -6.80
CA GLY A 113 2.36 -11.09 -6.16
C GLY A 113 3.44 -10.01 -6.10
N THR A 114 4.63 -10.33 -5.59
CA THR A 114 5.75 -9.38 -5.53
C THR A 114 6.09 -8.82 -6.91
N PHE A 115 6.15 -9.68 -7.93
CA PHE A 115 6.40 -9.22 -9.31
C PHE A 115 5.29 -8.28 -9.81
N ALA A 116 4.02 -8.61 -9.57
CA ALA A 116 2.91 -7.74 -9.93
C ALA A 116 2.94 -6.38 -9.22
N GLY A 117 3.34 -6.36 -7.94
CA GLY A 117 3.53 -5.13 -7.17
C GLY A 117 4.65 -4.25 -7.73
N VAL A 118 5.80 -4.85 -8.09
CA VAL A 118 6.91 -4.16 -8.76
C VAL A 118 6.46 -3.55 -10.09
N VAL A 119 5.80 -4.33 -10.95
CA VAL A 119 5.31 -3.84 -12.25
C VAL A 119 4.32 -2.67 -12.05
N ALA A 120 3.43 -2.77 -11.08
CA ALA A 120 2.44 -1.73 -10.80
C ALA A 120 3.07 -0.42 -10.29
N SER A 121 4.05 -0.50 -9.38
CA SER A 121 4.78 0.67 -8.90
C SER A 121 5.66 1.30 -9.99
N VAL A 122 6.34 0.50 -10.82
CA VAL A 122 7.11 1.00 -11.97
C VAL A 122 6.20 1.75 -12.95
N PHE A 123 5.05 1.16 -13.29
CA PHE A 123 4.08 1.81 -14.17
C PHE A 123 3.66 3.20 -13.65
N LEU A 124 3.34 3.30 -12.36
CA LEU A 124 2.92 4.57 -11.78
C LEU A 124 4.07 5.59 -11.66
N ALA A 125 5.28 5.14 -11.32
CA ALA A 125 6.46 5.98 -11.25
C ALA A 125 6.83 6.57 -12.63
N LEU A 126 6.68 5.78 -13.71
CA LEU A 126 6.88 6.25 -15.08
C LEU A 126 5.84 7.30 -15.48
N ILE A 127 4.57 7.14 -15.08
CA ILE A 127 3.55 8.18 -15.27
C ILE A 127 4.00 9.47 -14.55
N GLY A 128 4.52 9.35 -13.33
CA GLY A 128 5.10 10.46 -12.57
C GLY A 128 6.22 11.20 -13.33
N CYS A 129 7.06 10.48 -14.07
CA CYS A 129 8.08 11.08 -14.94
C CYS A 129 7.47 11.81 -16.14
N ILE A 130 6.48 11.19 -16.81
CA ILE A 130 5.85 11.74 -18.02
C ILE A 130 5.15 13.07 -17.72
N ILE A 131 4.51 13.19 -16.55
CA ILE A 131 3.85 14.43 -16.11
C ILE A 131 4.81 15.42 -15.41
N SER A 132 6.12 15.17 -15.45
CA SER A 132 7.16 16.00 -14.84
C SER A 132 6.98 16.19 -13.32
N MET A 133 6.46 15.19 -12.62
CA MET A 133 6.33 15.23 -11.15
C MET A 133 7.63 14.86 -10.44
N THR A 134 8.45 14.02 -11.09
CA THR A 134 9.78 13.60 -10.64
C THR A 134 10.65 13.26 -11.85
N ASP A 135 11.95 13.11 -11.65
CA ASP A 135 12.91 12.64 -12.64
C ASP A 135 13.09 11.11 -12.56
N MET A 136 13.95 10.54 -13.43
CA MET A 136 14.18 9.09 -13.43
C MET A 136 14.79 8.60 -12.11
N SER A 137 15.63 9.41 -11.46
CA SER A 137 16.21 9.02 -10.16
C SER A 137 15.12 8.95 -9.08
N GLY A 138 14.24 9.96 -9.00
CA GLY A 138 13.11 9.95 -8.08
C GLY A 138 12.09 8.84 -8.37
N ALA A 139 11.88 8.46 -9.63
CA ALA A 139 11.05 7.30 -9.97
C ALA A 139 11.63 5.98 -9.42
N VAL A 140 12.94 5.76 -9.57
CA VAL A 140 13.61 4.59 -8.98
C VAL A 140 13.48 4.59 -7.46
N ILE A 141 13.68 5.75 -6.82
CA ILE A 141 13.49 5.91 -5.37
C ILE A 141 12.06 5.53 -4.95
N CYS A 142 11.03 6.01 -5.67
CA CYS A 142 9.63 5.68 -5.37
C CYS A 142 9.35 4.18 -5.45
N VAL A 143 9.87 3.50 -6.48
CA VAL A 143 9.70 2.05 -6.65
C VAL A 143 10.38 1.29 -5.52
N MET A 144 11.63 1.63 -5.20
CA MET A 144 12.39 0.97 -4.13
C MET A 144 11.74 1.20 -2.76
N ALA A 145 11.33 2.43 -2.46
CA ALA A 145 10.63 2.76 -1.23
C ALA A 145 9.32 1.97 -1.08
N ALA A 146 8.56 1.81 -2.17
CA ALA A 146 7.35 1.00 -2.20
C ALA A 146 7.63 -0.49 -1.87
N GLN A 147 8.70 -1.06 -2.43
CA GLN A 147 9.04 -2.46 -2.14
C GLN A 147 9.46 -2.65 -0.68
N VAL A 148 10.31 -1.76 -0.15
CA VAL A 148 10.74 -1.82 1.25
C VAL A 148 9.54 -1.67 2.18
N ALA A 149 8.64 -0.73 1.91
CA ALA A 149 7.45 -0.51 2.73
C ALA A 149 6.52 -1.74 2.74
N ASN A 150 6.25 -2.35 1.58
CA ASN A 150 5.43 -3.56 1.49
C ASN A 150 6.07 -4.77 2.19
N LEU A 151 7.40 -4.88 2.15
CA LEU A 151 8.13 -5.89 2.91
C LEU A 151 7.98 -5.64 4.41
N CYS A 152 8.13 -4.40 4.88
CA CYS A 152 7.91 -4.04 6.28
C CYS A 152 6.48 -4.39 6.74
N GLU A 153 5.45 -4.08 5.94
CA GLU A 153 4.07 -4.49 6.26
C GLU A 153 3.94 -6.01 6.35
N SER A 154 4.57 -6.74 5.43
CA SER A 154 4.55 -8.22 5.44
C SER A 154 5.27 -8.80 6.66
N PHE A 155 6.39 -8.20 7.08
CA PHE A 155 7.10 -8.56 8.32
C PHE A 155 6.25 -8.29 9.56
N ILE A 156 5.60 -7.13 9.65
CA ILE A 156 4.71 -6.79 10.78
C ILE A 156 3.53 -7.77 10.82
N GLY A 157 2.91 -8.05 9.67
CA GLY A 157 1.82 -9.02 9.57
C GLY A 157 2.24 -10.43 10.01
N ALA A 158 3.44 -10.87 9.59
CA ALA A 158 3.97 -12.17 9.97
C ALA A 158 4.36 -12.25 11.46
N ALA A 159 4.93 -11.19 12.02
CA ALA A 159 5.33 -11.14 13.43
C ALA A 159 4.11 -11.14 14.38
N LEU A 160 2.99 -10.54 13.96
CA LEU A 160 1.77 -10.45 14.75
C LEU A 160 0.77 -11.59 14.48
N GLN A 161 1.12 -12.52 13.60
CA GLN A 161 0.25 -13.62 13.20
C GLN A 161 -0.09 -14.55 14.39
N ASP A 162 0.84 -14.75 15.32
CA ASP A 162 0.69 -15.66 16.46
C ASP A 162 0.20 -14.98 17.76
N GLU A 163 0.08 -13.65 17.78
CA GLU A 163 -0.38 -12.93 18.97
C GLU A 163 -1.92 -12.94 19.07
N LYS A 164 -2.43 -13.64 20.09
CA LYS A 164 -3.84 -13.61 20.51
C LYS A 164 -4.23 -12.21 21.01
N GLY A 165 -4.58 -11.33 20.09
CA GLY A 165 -4.91 -9.93 20.37
C GLY A 165 -4.70 -8.98 19.20
N SER A 166 -4.11 -9.43 18.09
CA SER A 166 -3.81 -8.59 16.92
C SER A 166 -5.05 -8.12 16.11
N GLU A 167 -6.27 -8.44 16.54
CA GLU A 167 -7.52 -7.88 15.98
C GLU A 167 -7.56 -6.32 16.04
N TRP A 168 -6.69 -5.69 16.85
CA TRP A 168 -6.56 -4.24 16.97
C TRP A 168 -5.80 -3.59 15.81
N ILE A 169 -4.88 -4.30 15.14
CA ILE A 169 -4.28 -3.81 13.89
C ILE A 169 -5.20 -4.24 12.75
N THR A 170 -6.24 -3.44 12.54
CA THR A 170 -7.08 -3.60 11.36
C THR A 170 -6.22 -3.42 10.10
N ASN A 171 -6.51 -4.14 9.01
CA ASN A 171 -5.92 -3.93 7.68
C ASN A 171 -5.82 -2.45 7.27
N ASP A 172 -6.69 -1.59 7.78
CA ASP A 172 -6.67 -0.15 7.53
C ASP A 172 -5.48 0.56 8.21
N VAL A 173 -5.11 0.14 9.42
CA VAL A 173 -3.99 0.73 10.19
C VAL A 173 -2.65 0.31 9.59
N SER A 174 -2.49 -0.96 9.23
CA SER A 174 -1.27 -1.45 8.57
C SER A 174 -1.01 -0.71 7.25
N ASN A 175 -2.08 -0.47 6.49
CA ASN A 175 -2.03 0.32 5.27
C ASN A 175 -1.58 1.77 5.48
N ILE A 176 -2.05 2.44 6.55
CA ILE A 176 -1.59 3.79 6.90
C ILE A 176 -0.08 3.79 7.12
N PHE A 177 0.40 2.85 7.93
CA PHE A 177 1.82 2.73 8.23
C PHE A 177 2.65 2.41 6.98
N ASN A 178 2.20 1.45 6.17
CA ASN A 178 2.90 1.06 4.94
C ASN A 178 3.07 2.26 4.00
N ILE A 179 1.99 2.96 3.68
CA ILE A 179 2.01 4.12 2.78
C ILE A 179 2.86 5.26 3.34
N SER A 180 2.80 5.48 4.66
CA SER A 180 3.62 6.50 5.34
C SER A 180 5.10 6.15 5.29
N ILE A 181 5.47 4.88 5.55
CA ILE A 181 6.84 4.38 5.44
C ILE A 181 7.36 4.60 4.01
N GLY A 182 6.57 4.25 2.99
CA GLY A 182 6.94 4.45 1.60
C GLY A 182 7.22 5.92 1.25
N ALA A 183 6.33 6.83 1.69
CA ALA A 183 6.52 8.27 1.48
C ALA A 183 7.76 8.81 2.20
N THR A 184 7.94 8.46 3.47
CA THR A 184 9.08 8.91 4.28
C THR A 184 10.41 8.36 3.76
N LEU A 185 10.47 7.08 3.41
CA LEU A 185 11.67 6.47 2.82
C LEU A 185 12.08 7.17 1.52
N ALA A 186 11.13 7.51 0.66
CA ALA A 186 11.43 8.22 -0.57
C ALA A 186 12.03 9.61 -0.31
N ILE A 187 11.43 10.38 0.60
CA ILE A 187 11.93 11.70 0.99
C ILE A 187 13.34 11.60 1.59
N LEU A 188 13.55 10.67 2.53
CA LEU A 188 14.85 10.47 3.17
C LEU A 188 15.92 10.00 2.17
N ALA A 189 15.59 9.06 1.28
CA ALA A 189 16.52 8.61 0.25
C ALA A 189 16.91 9.75 -0.69
N SER A 190 15.94 10.58 -1.09
CA SER A 190 16.22 11.75 -1.95
C SER A 190 17.08 12.79 -1.25
N LEU A 191 16.95 12.97 0.07
CA LEU A 191 17.79 13.88 0.86
C LEU A 191 19.23 13.37 1.04
N LEU A 192 19.44 12.05 0.97
CA LEU A 192 20.76 11.45 1.11
C LEU A 192 21.54 11.42 -0.22
N ILE A 193 20.82 11.41 -1.35
CA ILE A 193 21.39 11.26 -2.69
C ILE A 193 21.57 12.63 -3.38
N GLY A 194 20.75 13.63 -3.02
CA GLY A 194 20.81 15.00 -3.55
C GLY A 194 21.68 15.93 -2.72
#